data_AF-A0A926XNZ8-F1
#
_entry.id   AF-A0A926XNZ8-F1
#
_cell.length_a   1.000
_cell.length_b   1.000
_cell.length_c   1.000
_cell.angle_alpha   90.00
_cell.angle_beta   90.00
_cell.angle_gamma   90.00
#
_symmetry.space_group_name_H-M   'P 1'
#
loop_
_entity.id
_entity.type
_entity.pdbx_description
1 polymer ?
#
loop_
_entity_poly.entity_id
_entity_poly.type
_entity_poly.pdbx_seq_one_letter_code
_entity_poly.pdbx_strand_id
1 'polypeptide(L)'
;MKRHARTILSLTTSALATLSLTTTATGTQARSQTEFNQTIAQANPVVHCLVVGIERGQLAVRRSPNGQAIAGLNNDNVVRFIRSQDTSWYYVRVVRGPNQRVNGIEGWVNSQYLECGWD
;
A
#
# COMPACT_ATOMS: atom_id res chain seq x y z
N MET A 1 -3.05 3.80 -58.86
CA MET A 1 -1.96 4.32 -59.70
C MET A 1 -0.83 4.81 -58.80
N LYS A 2 0.27 4.05 -58.68
CA LYS A 2 1.49 4.43 -57.96
C LYS A 2 2.48 5.01 -58.99
N ARG A 3 3.03 6.19 -58.74
CA ARG A 3 4.22 6.69 -59.43
C ARG A 3 5.21 7.28 -58.43
N HIS A 4 6.46 7.00 -58.76
CA HIS A 4 7.66 7.11 -57.97
C HIS A 4 8.15 8.55 -57.82
N ALA A 5 8.85 8.84 -56.74
CA ALA A 5 9.95 9.81 -56.76
C ALA A 5 11.06 9.30 -55.83
N ARG A 6 12.20 8.96 -56.44
CA ARG A 6 13.49 8.70 -55.79
C ARG A 6 14.29 10.01 -55.77
N THR A 7 15.37 9.98 -54.99
CA THR A 7 16.63 10.76 -55.15
C THR A 7 16.55 12.18 -54.53
N ILE A 8 17.56 12.77 -53.87
CA ILE A 8 19.03 12.65 -53.91
C ILE A 8 19.61 13.04 -52.53
N LEU A 9 20.73 12.40 -52.15
CA LEU A 9 21.62 12.76 -51.04
C LEU A 9 22.48 13.98 -51.40
N SER A 10 22.59 15.00 -50.55
CA SER A 10 23.62 16.04 -50.69
C SER A 10 24.28 16.33 -49.35
N LEU A 11 25.57 15.97 -49.24
CA LEU A 11 26.49 16.42 -48.21
C LEU A 11 27.05 17.80 -48.59
N THR A 12 27.03 18.75 -47.66
CA THR A 12 27.95 19.89 -47.68
C THR A 12 28.42 20.20 -46.26
N THR A 13 29.70 19.95 -46.02
CA THR A 13 30.50 20.40 -44.89
C THR A 13 30.75 21.90 -44.97
N SER A 14 30.70 22.64 -43.84
CA SER A 14 31.87 23.34 -43.26
C SER A 14 31.53 24.43 -42.22
N ALA A 15 32.41 24.43 -41.21
CA ALA A 15 32.97 25.54 -40.41
C ALA A 15 32.17 26.22 -39.27
N LEU A 16 32.92 26.36 -38.17
CA LEU A 16 32.63 26.82 -36.81
C LEU A 16 32.44 28.34 -36.70
N ALA A 17 31.66 28.78 -35.71
CA ALA A 17 31.99 29.98 -34.92
C ALA A 17 31.35 29.87 -33.52
N THR A 18 32.22 29.76 -32.52
CA THR A 18 31.90 29.81 -31.08
C THR A 18 31.76 31.26 -30.61
N LEU A 19 30.71 31.56 -29.85
CA LEU A 19 30.70 32.73 -28.97
C LEU A 19 30.10 32.33 -27.62
N SER A 20 30.97 32.04 -26.65
CA SER A 20 30.58 31.80 -25.28
C SER A 20 30.64 33.12 -24.53
N LEU A 21 29.48 33.73 -24.22
CA LEU A 21 29.42 34.80 -23.22
C LEU A 21 29.27 34.16 -21.84
N THR A 22 30.36 34.10 -21.09
CA THR A 22 30.31 33.81 -19.65
C THR A 22 29.94 35.09 -18.91
N THR A 23 28.67 35.29 -18.62
CA THR A 23 28.24 36.21 -17.56
C THR A 23 28.33 35.49 -16.23
N THR A 24 29.38 35.75 -15.46
CA THR A 24 29.45 35.35 -14.05
C THR A 24 28.48 36.21 -13.24
N ALA A 25 27.24 35.74 -13.09
CA ALA A 25 26.37 36.23 -12.04
C ALA A 25 26.76 35.53 -10.73
N THR A 26 27.58 36.20 -9.91
CA THR A 26 27.73 35.85 -8.50
C THR A 26 26.43 36.15 -7.78
N GLY A 27 25.48 35.22 -7.86
CA GLY A 27 24.34 35.16 -6.96
C GLY A 27 24.81 34.60 -5.64
N THR A 28 25.10 35.47 -4.66
CA THR A 28 25.17 35.09 -3.25
C THR A 28 23.82 34.50 -2.84
N GLN A 29 23.70 33.18 -2.87
CA GLN A 29 22.57 32.47 -2.28
C GLN A 29 22.72 32.54 -0.76
N ALA A 30 22.01 33.48 -0.15
CA ALA A 30 21.71 33.46 1.27
C ALA A 30 20.89 32.18 1.54
N ARG A 31 21.56 31.17 2.08
CA ARG A 31 20.93 29.91 2.52
C ARG A 31 20.09 30.21 3.75
N SER A 32 18.84 30.61 3.55
CA SER A 32 17.84 30.58 4.61
C SER A 32 17.59 29.11 4.96
N GLN A 33 18.17 28.67 6.08
CA GLN A 33 17.90 27.36 6.66
C GLN A 33 16.49 27.43 7.24
N THR A 34 15.49 27.08 6.43
CA THR A 34 14.19 26.70 6.97
C THR A 34 14.36 25.31 7.57
N GLU A 35 14.43 25.28 8.89
CA GLU A 35 14.45 24.09 9.73
C GLU A 35 13.16 23.29 9.45
N PHE A 36 13.27 22.25 8.62
CA PHE A 36 12.17 21.32 8.34
C PHE A 36 11.96 20.46 9.57
N ASN A 37 11.15 20.95 10.51
CA ASN A 37 10.65 20.14 11.61
C ASN A 37 9.56 19.19 11.07
N GLN A 38 9.98 18.15 10.35
CA GLN A 38 9.10 17.11 9.85
C GLN A 38 8.81 16.14 10.98
N THR A 39 7.68 16.36 11.65
CA THR A 39 7.07 15.33 12.48
C THR A 39 6.61 14.21 11.54
N ILE A 40 7.46 13.20 11.32
CA ILE A 40 7.08 12.00 10.57
C ILE A 40 5.97 11.32 11.36
N ALA A 41 4.73 11.46 10.89
CA ALA A 41 3.62 10.70 11.44
C ALA A 41 3.95 9.21 11.25
N GLN A 42 4.24 8.52 12.35
CA GLN A 42 4.55 7.09 12.35
C GLN A 42 3.31 6.34 11.87
N ALA A 43 3.36 5.85 10.63
CA ALA A 43 2.29 5.03 10.08
C ALA A 43 2.22 3.74 10.90
N ASN A 44 1.06 3.47 11.50
CA ASN A 44 0.84 2.22 12.21
C ASN A 44 0.91 1.07 11.19
N PRO A 45 1.79 0.06 11.37
CA PRO A 45 1.91 -1.04 10.41
C PRO A 45 0.57 -1.73 10.21
N VAL A 46 0.24 -2.00 8.93
CA VAL A 46 -0.97 -2.75 8.59
C VAL A 46 -0.66 -4.23 8.77
N VAL A 47 -1.22 -4.82 9.83
CA VAL A 47 -1.03 -6.25 10.11
C VAL A 47 -2.16 -7.06 9.51
N HIS A 48 -1.81 -8.03 8.67
CA HIS A 48 -2.74 -9.00 8.12
C HIS A 48 -2.61 -10.35 8.82
N CYS A 49 -3.75 -11.00 9.04
CA CYS A 49 -3.81 -12.32 9.65
C CYS A 49 -4.58 -13.29 8.77
N LEU A 50 -4.05 -14.51 8.69
CA LEU A 50 -4.72 -15.65 8.07
C LEU A 50 -5.59 -16.35 9.11
N VAL A 51 -6.78 -16.78 8.70
CA VAL A 51 -7.62 -17.66 9.52
C VAL A 51 -7.13 -19.10 9.35
N VAL A 52 -6.83 -19.77 10.46
CA VAL A 52 -6.22 -21.10 10.49
C VAL A 52 -6.82 -21.98 11.60
N GLY A 53 -6.54 -23.28 11.54
CA GLY A 53 -6.82 -24.21 12.65
C GLY A 53 -8.30 -24.56 12.87
N ILE A 54 -9.20 -24.21 11.94
CA ILE A 54 -10.61 -24.61 12.03
C ILE A 54 -10.75 -26.06 11.54
N GLU A 55 -11.11 -26.98 12.44
CA GLU A 55 -11.41 -28.38 12.09
C GLU A 55 -12.88 -28.62 11.72
N ARG A 56 -13.79 -27.86 12.35
CA ARG A 56 -15.24 -27.94 12.13
C ARG A 56 -15.88 -26.57 12.28
N GLY A 57 -16.97 -26.33 11.54
CA GLY A 57 -17.72 -25.09 11.60
C GLY A 57 -16.99 -23.90 10.97
N GLN A 58 -17.21 -22.71 11.52
CA GLN A 58 -16.60 -21.45 11.06
C GLN A 58 -16.15 -20.61 12.24
N LEU A 59 -15.09 -19.82 12.06
CA LEU A 59 -14.70 -18.81 13.01
C LEU A 59 -15.71 -17.68 12.99
N ALA A 60 -16.41 -17.48 14.09
CA ALA A 60 -17.42 -16.44 14.21
C ALA A 60 -16.78 -15.05 14.38
N VAL A 61 -17.15 -14.11 13.52
CA VAL A 61 -16.99 -12.68 13.73
C VAL A 61 -18.15 -12.21 14.59
N ARG A 62 -17.88 -11.54 15.72
CA ARG A 62 -18.87 -11.21 16.74
C ARG A 62 -18.95 -9.70 17.01
N ARG A 63 -20.12 -9.22 17.45
CA ARG A 63 -20.30 -7.81 17.86
C ARG A 63 -19.48 -7.42 19.09
N SER A 64 -19.30 -8.37 20.00
CA SER A 64 -18.47 -8.27 21.20
C SER A 64 -17.78 -9.61 21.46
N PRO A 65 -16.73 -9.64 22.28
CA PRO A 65 -16.18 -10.89 22.81
C PRO A 65 -17.29 -11.74 23.42
N ASN A 66 -17.32 -13.03 23.07
CA ASN A 66 -18.39 -13.98 23.42
C ASN A 66 -19.83 -13.59 23.01
N GLY A 67 -20.03 -12.48 22.31
CA GLY A 67 -21.35 -11.97 21.92
C GLY A 67 -21.92 -12.62 20.67
N GLN A 68 -22.99 -12.04 20.14
CA GLN A 68 -23.66 -12.52 18.94
C GLN A 68 -22.71 -12.58 17.72
N ALA A 69 -22.72 -13.71 17.02
CA ALA A 69 -22.05 -13.88 15.74
C ALA A 69 -22.80 -13.13 14.63
N ILE A 70 -22.05 -12.42 13.79
CA ILE A 70 -22.57 -11.60 12.68
C ILE A 70 -22.03 -12.04 11.32
N ALA A 71 -20.92 -12.79 11.30
CA ALA A 71 -20.39 -13.44 10.11
C ALA A 71 -19.58 -14.67 10.52
N GLY A 72 -19.25 -15.51 9.54
CA GLY A 72 -18.37 -16.65 9.72
C GLY A 72 -17.22 -16.62 8.71
N LEU A 73 -16.05 -17.05 9.16
CA LEU A 73 -14.83 -17.16 8.38
C LEU A 73 -14.37 -18.63 8.32
N ASN A 74 -13.79 -19.02 7.20
CA ASN A 74 -13.16 -20.33 7.00
C ASN A 74 -11.63 -20.18 7.08
N ASN A 75 -10.92 -21.32 7.12
CA ASN A 75 -9.47 -21.32 6.88
C ASN A 75 -9.16 -20.59 5.56
N ASP A 76 -7.96 -20.01 5.49
CA ASP A 76 -7.43 -19.22 4.36
C ASP A 76 -8.14 -17.88 4.09
N ASN A 77 -9.12 -17.51 4.92
CA ASN A 77 -9.68 -16.16 4.92
C ASN A 77 -8.66 -15.18 5.51
N VAL A 78 -8.72 -13.93 5.05
CA VAL A 78 -7.78 -12.88 5.44
C VAL A 78 -8.51 -11.78 6.18
N VAL A 79 -7.96 -11.40 7.32
CA VAL A 79 -8.42 -10.27 8.11
C VAL A 79 -7.29 -9.27 8.33
N ARG A 80 -7.64 -8.01 8.55
CA ARG A 80 -6.72 -6.97 9.01
C ARG A 80 -6.90 -6.81 10.51
N PHE A 81 -5.83 -6.96 11.26
CA PHE A 81 -5.83 -6.66 12.69
C PHE A 81 -6.02 -5.15 12.92
N ILE A 82 -6.82 -4.79 13.92
CA ILE A 82 -7.06 -3.39 14.30
C ILE A 82 -6.64 -3.15 15.74
N ARG A 83 -7.12 -3.97 16.67
CA ARG A 83 -6.79 -3.88 18.10
C ARG A 83 -7.08 -5.20 18.81
N SER A 84 -6.45 -5.38 19.98
CA SER A 84 -6.80 -6.44 20.93
C SER A 84 -7.57 -5.85 22.11
N GLN A 85 -8.37 -6.68 22.78
CA GLN A 85 -8.88 -6.38 24.12
C GLN A 85 -8.07 -7.10 25.19
N ASP A 86 -7.77 -8.38 24.93
CA ASP A 86 -7.00 -9.27 25.77
C ASP A 86 -6.19 -10.23 24.88
N THR A 87 -5.68 -11.33 25.46
CA THR A 87 -4.93 -12.35 24.73
C THR A 87 -5.81 -13.24 23.83
N SER A 88 -7.12 -13.28 24.06
CA SER A 88 -8.07 -14.20 23.41
C SER A 88 -8.90 -13.56 22.30
N TRP A 89 -9.01 -12.24 22.26
CA TRP A 89 -9.92 -11.53 21.36
C TRP A 89 -9.24 -10.41 20.58
N TYR A 90 -9.27 -10.55 19.26
CA TYR A 90 -8.84 -9.52 18.32
C TYR A 90 -10.04 -8.89 17.62
N TYR A 91 -10.05 -7.56 17.56
CA TYR A 91 -10.95 -6.80 16.71
C TYR A 91 -10.30 -6.65 15.35
N VAL A 92 -10.99 -7.09 14.32
CA VAL A 92 -10.46 -7.20 12.96
C VAL A 92 -11.43 -6.66 11.94
N ARG A 93 -10.92 -6.36 10.73
CA ARG A 93 -11.72 -6.14 9.53
C ARG A 93 -11.49 -7.26 8.53
N VAL A 94 -12.56 -7.83 8.01
CA VAL A 94 -12.45 -8.87 6.98
C VAL A 94 -11.95 -8.25 5.67
N VAL A 95 -10.82 -8.75 5.17
CA VAL A 95 -10.24 -8.34 3.88
C VAL A 95 -10.72 -9.30 2.78
N ARG A 96 -10.68 -10.60 3.07
CA ARG A 96 -11.13 -11.67 2.17
C ARG A 96 -11.85 -12.74 2.97
N GLY A 97 -13.18 -12.66 3.00
CA GLY A 97 -14.05 -13.64 3.61
C GLY A 97 -14.50 -14.74 2.63
N PRO A 98 -15.45 -15.60 3.03
CA PRO A 98 -15.92 -16.71 2.21
C PRO A 98 -16.79 -16.25 1.02
N ASN A 99 -17.30 -15.03 1.04
CA ASN A 99 -17.99 -14.39 -0.08
C ASN A 99 -17.96 -12.86 0.09
N GLN A 100 -18.39 -12.14 -0.95
CA GLN A 100 -18.35 -10.67 -0.99
C GLN A 100 -19.19 -9.99 0.11
N ARG A 101 -20.24 -10.62 0.63
CA ARG A 101 -21.11 -10.03 1.67
C ARG A 101 -20.40 -9.97 3.03
N VAL A 102 -19.37 -10.78 3.23
CA VAL A 102 -18.59 -10.82 4.49
C VAL A 102 -17.40 -9.85 4.45
N ASN A 103 -16.94 -9.47 3.25
CA ASN A 103 -15.83 -8.54 3.10
C ASN A 103 -16.16 -7.17 3.71
N GLY A 104 -15.18 -6.59 4.40
CA GLY A 104 -15.30 -5.29 5.04
C GLY A 104 -16.03 -5.29 6.39
N ILE A 105 -16.67 -6.41 6.79
CA ILE A 105 -17.25 -6.55 8.13
C ILE A 105 -16.15 -6.43 9.17
N GLU A 106 -16.45 -5.69 10.23
CA GLU A 106 -15.59 -5.59 11.40
C GLU A 106 -16.23 -6.29 12.60
N GLY A 107 -15.39 -6.86 13.46
CA GLY A 107 -15.86 -7.48 14.68
C GLY A 107 -14.77 -8.21 15.42
N TRP A 108 -15.17 -8.83 16.53
CA TRP A 108 -14.30 -9.61 17.39
C TRP A 108 -14.23 -11.05 16.93
N VAL A 109 -13.03 -11.57 16.83
CA VAL A 109 -12.74 -12.98 16.56
C VAL A 109 -11.83 -13.52 17.64
N ASN A 110 -11.89 -14.83 17.86
CA ASN A 110 -10.99 -15.48 18.79
C ASN A 110 -9.59 -15.56 18.16
N SER A 111 -8.58 -15.00 18.83
CA SER A 111 -7.22 -14.84 18.34
C SER A 111 -6.49 -16.16 18.09
N GLN A 112 -6.89 -17.26 18.76
CA GLN A 112 -6.24 -18.56 18.60
C GLN A 112 -6.37 -19.15 17.19
N TYR A 113 -7.31 -18.65 16.40
CA TYR A 113 -7.54 -19.05 15.01
C TYR A 113 -6.94 -18.07 14.00
N LEU A 114 -6.07 -17.16 14.46
CA LEU A 114 -5.40 -16.18 13.62
C LEU A 114 -3.89 -16.37 13.67
N GLU A 115 -3.29 -16.41 12.48
CA GLU A 115 -1.84 -16.32 12.31
C GLU A 115 -1.52 -14.99 11.63
N CYS A 116 -0.87 -14.08 12.36
CA CYS A 116 -0.62 -12.71 11.91
C CYS A 116 0.84 -12.53 11.47
N GLY A 117 1.04 -11.91 10.31
CA GLY A 117 2.36 -11.48 9.85
C GLY A 117 2.74 -10.16 10.51
N TRP A 118 3.48 -10.23 11.62
CA TRP A 118 4.09 -9.08 12.26
C TRP A 118 5.47 -8.86 11.61
N ASP A 119 5.55 -7.91 10.70
CA ASP A 119 6.82 -7.44 10.14
C ASP A 119 7.55 -6.50 11.11
#